data_AF-A0A812CN35-F1
#
_entry.id   AF-A0A812CN35-F1
#
_cell.length_a   1.000
_cell.length_b   1.000
_cell.length_c   1.000
_cell.angle_alpha   90.00
_cell.angle_beta   90.00
_cell.angle_gamma   90.00
#
_symmetry.space_group_name_H-M   'P 1'
#
loop_
_entity.id
_entity.type
_entity.pdbx_description
1 polymer ?
#
loop_
_entity_poly.entity_id
_entity_poly.type
_entity_poly.pdbx_seq_one_letter_code
_entity_poly.pdbx_strand_id
1 'polypeptide(L)'
;MFQPFEKYCVNQTSATELLEQLEHEKEVLRAFLQVSQAENSVLRRMNLKSFLMVPVQRIMKYPLLLTRLYKSTSMRHQDCAFLQEALTGIERILEEINAKTKGTGSVKLKRKRSELRRHSSTDKFELVKTALNLLEWNQHEVHDILVGSLQYTQPQDHFWTAKKCRNLKFTPVHALLLTRGEPQQESTITKKLLFTQQTMVRQAALVLLRGKGGRYQAVRVSFFNCFLSFPFCLFIQKQC
;
A
#
# COMPACT_ATOMS: atom_id res chain seq x y z
N MET A 1 -10.43 -15.62 16.57
CA MET A 1 -10.76 -16.03 15.18
C MET A 1 -9.57 -16.66 14.42
N PHE A 2 -8.31 -16.29 14.65
CA PHE A 2 -7.16 -16.79 13.86
C PHE A 2 -6.45 -18.06 14.37
N GLN A 3 -6.87 -18.60 15.52
CA GLN A 3 -6.31 -19.83 16.12
C GLN A 3 -6.26 -21.04 15.15
N PRO A 4 -7.26 -21.28 14.28
CA PRO A 4 -7.19 -22.36 13.30
C PRO A 4 -6.08 -22.16 12.26
N PHE A 5 -5.84 -20.92 11.80
CA PHE A 5 -4.76 -20.61 10.87
C PHE A 5 -3.39 -20.83 11.51
N GLU A 6 -3.26 -20.50 12.79
CA GLU A 6 -2.04 -20.71 13.54
C GLU A 6 -1.68 -22.21 13.60
N LYS A 7 -2.61 -23.05 14.05
CA LYS A 7 -2.43 -24.51 14.09
C LYS A 7 -2.12 -25.08 12.71
N TYR A 8 -2.81 -24.60 11.68
CA TYR A 8 -2.58 -25.03 10.30
C TYR A 8 -1.16 -24.68 9.83
N CYS A 9 -0.74 -23.42 9.99
CA CYS A 9 0.57 -22.96 9.53
C CYS A 9 1.72 -23.64 10.26
N VAL A 10 1.56 -23.93 11.57
CA VAL A 10 2.55 -24.67 12.35
C VAL A 10 2.74 -26.09 11.83
N ASN A 11 1.65 -26.78 11.48
CA ASN A 11 1.69 -28.17 11.03
C ASN A 11 1.94 -28.32 9.52
N GLN A 12 1.90 -27.23 8.75
CA GLN A 12 1.86 -27.30 7.29
C GLN A 12 3.11 -27.97 6.70
N THR A 13 4.29 -27.70 7.25
CA THR A 13 5.54 -28.30 6.78
C THR A 13 5.48 -29.82 6.95
N SER A 14 5.16 -30.30 8.16
CA SER A 14 5.03 -31.73 8.45
C SER A 14 3.94 -32.41 7.63
N ALA A 15 2.82 -31.74 7.38
CA ALA A 15 1.76 -32.28 6.52
C ALA A 15 2.21 -32.41 5.05
N THR A 16 3.04 -31.48 4.58
CA THR A 16 3.59 -31.51 3.22
C THR A 16 4.64 -32.61 3.08
N GLU A 17 5.53 -32.76 4.06
CA GLU A 17 6.53 -33.83 4.10
C GLU A 17 5.86 -35.22 4.15
N LEU A 18 4.82 -35.36 4.99
CA LEU A 18 4.04 -36.60 5.06
C LEU A 18 3.35 -36.91 3.72
N LEU A 19 2.82 -35.90 3.02
CA LEU A 19 2.23 -36.10 1.71
C LEU A 19 3.27 -36.59 0.69
N GLU A 20 4.46 -35.99 0.66
CA GLU A 20 5.56 -36.41 -0.22
C GLU A 20 6.01 -37.84 0.08
N GLN A 21 6.14 -38.20 1.35
CA GLN A 21 6.47 -39.55 1.77
C GLN A 21 5.40 -40.55 1.32
N LEU A 22 4.12 -40.24 1.54
CA LEU A 22 3.02 -41.12 1.15
C LEU A 22 2.88 -41.27 -0.37
N GLU A 23 3.15 -40.22 -1.14
CA GLU A 23 3.18 -40.29 -2.61
C GLU A 23 4.33 -41.17 -3.12
N HIS A 24 5.45 -41.22 -2.40
CA HIS A 24 6.58 -42.08 -2.73
C HIS A 24 6.33 -43.54 -2.34
N GLU A 25 5.79 -43.80 -1.15
CA GLU A 25 5.59 -45.16 -0.62
C GLU A 25 4.36 -45.86 -1.21
N LYS A 26 3.29 -45.11 -1.52
CA LYS A 26 1.99 -45.68 -1.88
C LYS A 26 1.62 -45.35 -3.33
N GLU A 27 1.96 -46.26 -4.23
CA GLU A 27 1.69 -46.10 -5.68
C GLU A 27 0.20 -45.86 -6.00
N VAL A 28 -0.71 -46.56 -5.30
CA VAL A 28 -2.17 -46.39 -5.49
C VAL A 28 -2.62 -44.96 -5.15
N LEU A 29 -2.07 -44.38 -4.07
CA LEU A 29 -2.37 -43.00 -3.70
C LEU A 29 -1.84 -42.03 -4.76
N ARG A 30 -0.61 -42.23 -5.22
CA ARG A 30 0.00 -41.40 -6.28
C ARG A 30 -0.83 -41.42 -7.56
N ALA A 31 -1.23 -42.61 -8.01
CA ALA A 31 -2.08 -42.77 -9.19
C ALA A 31 -3.44 -42.09 -9.01
N PHE A 32 -4.09 -42.28 -7.85
CA PHE A 32 -5.35 -41.62 -7.52
C PHE A 32 -5.24 -40.09 -7.56
N LEU A 33 -4.17 -39.52 -7.00
CA LEU A 33 -3.93 -38.08 -7.01
C LEU A 33 -3.68 -37.54 -8.43
N GLN A 34 -2.94 -38.28 -9.26
CA GLN A 34 -2.69 -37.91 -10.66
C GLN A 34 -3.96 -37.94 -11.51
N VAL A 35 -4.74 -39.02 -11.41
CA VAL A 35 -6.03 -39.16 -12.10
C VAL A 35 -6.99 -38.06 -11.65
N SER A 36 -7.10 -37.84 -10.34
CA SER A 36 -7.92 -36.75 -9.78
C SER A 36 -7.50 -35.39 -10.33
N GLN A 37 -6.21 -35.10 -10.38
CA GLN A 37 -5.70 -33.83 -10.92
C GLN A 37 -6.02 -33.65 -12.41
N ALA A 38 -5.98 -34.72 -13.20
CA ALA A 38 -6.21 -34.68 -14.64
C ALA A 38 -7.69 -34.62 -15.02
N GLU A 39 -8.52 -35.45 -14.37
CA GLU A 39 -9.91 -35.69 -14.76
C GLU A 39 -10.91 -34.83 -13.99
N ASN A 40 -10.56 -34.38 -12.78
CA ASN A 40 -11.45 -33.53 -12.00
C ASN A 40 -11.32 -32.05 -12.42
N SER A 41 -12.29 -31.58 -13.19
CA SER A 41 -12.37 -30.19 -13.66
C SER A 41 -12.42 -29.15 -12.52
N VAL A 42 -12.94 -29.51 -11.35
CA VAL A 42 -13.02 -28.63 -10.16
C VAL A 42 -11.63 -28.28 -9.65
N LEU A 43 -10.68 -29.22 -9.75
CA LEU A 43 -9.31 -29.03 -9.28
C LEU A 43 -8.48 -28.13 -10.20
N ARG A 44 -8.97 -27.84 -11.41
CA ARG A 44 -8.30 -26.98 -12.41
C ARG A 44 -6.83 -27.38 -12.63
N ARG A 45 -6.55 -28.68 -12.62
CA ARG A 45 -5.21 -29.27 -12.78
C ARG A 45 -4.19 -28.87 -11.69
N MET A 46 -4.64 -28.40 -10.53
CA MET A 46 -3.77 -28.15 -9.38
C MET A 46 -3.59 -29.42 -8.56
N ASN A 47 -2.37 -29.68 -8.10
CA ASN A 47 -2.08 -30.80 -7.20
C ASN A 47 -2.49 -30.49 -5.76
N LEU A 48 -2.60 -31.53 -4.93
CA LEU A 48 -3.03 -31.40 -3.53
C LEU A 48 -2.12 -30.45 -2.73
N LYS A 49 -0.79 -30.55 -2.92
CA LYS A 49 0.19 -29.66 -2.29
C LYS A 49 -0.08 -28.17 -2.53
N SER A 50 -0.57 -27.80 -3.71
CA SER A 50 -0.95 -26.41 -4.04
C SER A 50 -2.12 -25.92 -3.19
N PHE A 51 -3.11 -26.77 -2.94
CA PHE A 51 -4.24 -26.43 -2.07
C PHE A 51 -3.82 -26.28 -0.62
N LEU A 52 -2.87 -27.09 -0.14
CA LEU A 52 -2.35 -26.97 1.22
C LEU A 52 -1.64 -25.62 1.48
N MET A 53 -1.13 -24.97 0.43
CA MET A 53 -0.53 -23.65 0.56
C MET A 53 -1.55 -22.49 0.61
N VAL A 54 -2.81 -22.72 0.23
CA VAL A 54 -3.81 -21.64 0.14
C VAL A 54 -4.08 -20.93 1.47
N PRO A 55 -4.26 -21.63 2.62
CA PRO A 55 -4.46 -20.96 3.90
C PRO A 55 -3.26 -20.13 4.35
N VAL A 56 -2.04 -20.65 4.10
CA VAL A 56 -0.78 -19.94 4.38
C VAL A 56 -0.68 -18.67 3.54
N GLN A 57 -0.98 -18.75 2.25
CA GLN A 57 -0.99 -17.59 1.36
C GLN A 57 -2.09 -16.59 1.74
N ARG A 58 -3.25 -17.07 2.20
CA ARG A 58 -4.38 -16.21 2.56
C ARG A 58 -4.04 -15.32 3.75
N ILE A 59 -3.44 -15.87 4.80
CA ILE A 59 -3.08 -15.08 5.97
C ILE A 59 -1.97 -14.05 5.66
N MET A 60 -1.04 -14.38 4.76
CA MET A 60 -0.03 -13.44 4.27
C MET A 60 -0.58 -12.32 3.37
N LYS A 61 -1.75 -12.52 2.74
CA LYS A 61 -2.40 -11.51 1.89
C LYS A 61 -3.08 -10.41 2.68
N TYR A 62 -3.60 -10.69 3.88
CA TYR A 62 -4.34 -9.70 4.68
C TYR A 62 -3.56 -8.41 4.97
N PRO A 63 -2.28 -8.45 5.41
CA PRO A 63 -1.50 -7.23 5.60
C PRO A 63 -1.36 -6.41 4.31
N LEU A 64 -1.27 -7.04 3.14
CA LEU A 64 -1.12 -6.35 1.85
C LEU A 64 -2.40 -5.60 1.47
N LEU A 65 -3.54 -6.27 1.63
CA LEU A 65 -4.86 -5.70 1.34
C LEU A 65 -5.19 -4.56 2.33
N LEU A 66 -4.97 -4.78 3.62
CA LEU A 66 -5.18 -3.77 4.66
C LEU A 66 -4.24 -2.57 4.49
N THR A 67 -2.97 -2.78 4.13
CA THR A 67 -2.05 -1.66 3.82
C THR A 67 -2.58 -0.84 2.64
N ARG A 68 -3.09 -1.48 1.59
CA ARG A 68 -3.61 -0.79 0.41
C ARG A 68 -4.86 0.02 0.75
N LEU A 69 -5.78 -0.57 1.51
CA LEU A 69 -6.99 0.09 2.01
C LEU A 69 -6.65 1.28 2.91
N TYR A 70 -5.73 1.11 3.86
CA TYR A 70 -5.28 2.17 4.75
C TYR A 70 -4.69 3.36 3.96
N LYS A 71 -3.88 3.09 2.93
CA LYS A 71 -3.29 4.13 2.08
C LYS A 71 -4.31 4.87 1.21
N SER A 72 -5.41 4.23 0.83
CA SER A 72 -6.48 4.85 0.04
C SER A 72 -7.54 5.55 0.90
N THR A 73 -7.48 5.41 2.23
CA THR A 73 -8.45 5.99 3.17
C THR A 73 -7.91 7.31 3.71
N SER A 74 -8.74 8.36 3.71
CA SER A 74 -8.36 9.66 4.27
C SER A 74 -8.10 9.54 5.78
N MET A 75 -7.12 10.29 6.29
CA MET A 75 -6.76 10.29 7.73
C MET A 75 -7.89 10.81 8.62
N ARG A 76 -8.86 11.53 8.05
CA ARG A 76 -10.03 12.06 8.77
C ARG A 76 -11.22 11.10 8.77
N HIS A 77 -11.14 10.02 7.99
CA HIS A 77 -12.21 9.03 7.92
C HIS A 77 -12.22 8.20 9.20
N GLN A 78 -13.42 7.93 9.74
CA GLN A 78 -13.61 7.18 10.99
C GLN A 78 -12.95 5.78 10.91
N ASP A 79 -12.97 5.15 9.73
CA ASP A 79 -12.34 3.85 9.47
C ASP A 79 -10.80 3.85 9.52
N CYS A 80 -10.15 5.01 9.47
CA CYS A 80 -8.68 5.07 9.44
C CYS A 80 -8.06 4.45 10.70
N ALA A 81 -8.66 4.69 11.87
CA ALA A 81 -8.21 4.13 13.14
C ALA A 81 -8.40 2.60 13.18
N PHE A 82 -9.58 2.11 12.76
CA PHE A 82 -9.89 0.69 12.72
C PHE A 82 -8.99 -0.08 11.73
N LEU A 83 -8.68 0.51 10.58
CA LEU A 83 -7.76 -0.08 9.60
C LEU A 83 -6.33 -0.19 10.15
N GLN A 84 -5.87 0.81 10.89
CA GLN A 84 -4.56 0.78 11.55
C GLN A 84 -4.49 -0.29 12.64
N GLU A 85 -5.53 -0.40 13.46
CA GLU A 85 -5.65 -1.45 14.48
C GLU A 85 -5.66 -2.85 13.83
N ALA A 86 -6.49 -3.05 12.81
CA ALA A 86 -6.58 -4.32 12.08
C ALA A 86 -5.23 -4.71 11.44
N LEU A 87 -4.52 -3.73 10.87
CA LEU A 87 -3.19 -3.95 10.29
C LEU A 87 -2.18 -4.39 11.35
N THR A 88 -2.17 -3.72 12.50
CA THR A 88 -1.27 -4.05 13.63
C THR A 88 -1.60 -5.44 14.21
N GLY A 89 -2.90 -5.74 14.35
CA GLY A 89 -3.37 -7.03 14.85
C GLY A 89 -2.98 -8.20 13.96
N ILE A 90 -3.12 -8.06 12.63
CA ILE A 90 -2.73 -9.14 11.71
C ILE A 90 -1.21 -9.34 11.65
N GLU A 91 -0.43 -8.26 11.79
CA GLU A 91 1.03 -8.34 11.85
C GLU A 91 1.49 -9.09 13.11
N ARG A 92 0.90 -8.80 14.27
CA ARG A 92 1.16 -9.55 15.51
C ARG A 92 0.87 -11.04 15.35
N ILE A 93 -0.26 -11.41 14.77
CA ILE A 93 -0.63 -12.83 14.56
C ILE A 93 0.39 -13.53 13.66
N LEU A 94 0.84 -12.88 12.59
CA LEU A 94 1.86 -13.46 11.70
C LEU A 94 3.21 -13.63 12.42
N GLU A 95 3.57 -12.70 13.29
CA GLU A 95 4.77 -12.82 14.13
C GLU A 95 4.67 -13.99 15.11
N GLU A 96 3.52 -14.16 15.77
CA GLU A 96 3.24 -15.29 16.66
C GLU A 96 3.33 -16.64 15.93
N ILE A 97 2.70 -16.75 14.77
CA ILE A 97 2.78 -17.95 13.93
C ILE A 97 4.25 -18.23 13.60
N ASN A 98 4.96 -17.24 13.05
CA ASN A 98 6.34 -17.39 12.64
C ASN A 98 7.29 -17.72 13.82
N ALA A 99 7.00 -17.23 15.02
CA ALA A 99 7.72 -17.62 16.23
C ALA A 99 7.52 -19.09 16.56
N LYS A 100 6.28 -19.61 16.43
CA LYS A 100 5.95 -21.02 16.66
C LYS A 100 6.48 -21.95 15.56
N THR A 101 6.62 -21.46 14.32
CA THR A 101 7.15 -22.26 13.20
C THR A 101 8.69 -22.29 13.10
N LYS A 102 9.41 -21.44 13.85
CA LYS A 102 10.89 -21.37 13.81
C LYS A 102 11.59 -22.65 14.30
N GLY A 103 10.92 -23.50 15.07
CA GLY A 103 11.47 -24.76 15.57
C GLY A 103 11.43 -25.92 14.56
N THR A 104 10.69 -25.79 13.45
CA THR A 104 10.30 -26.90 12.56
C THR A 104 10.65 -26.66 11.09
N GLY A 105 11.78 -26.00 10.78
CA GLY A 105 12.33 -25.95 9.41
C GLY A 105 11.46 -25.23 8.36
N SER A 106 10.61 -24.28 8.76
CA SER A 106 9.47 -23.87 7.94
C SER A 106 9.64 -22.62 7.07
N VAL A 107 8.73 -22.49 6.08
CA VAL A 107 8.50 -21.33 5.22
C VAL A 107 8.41 -20.06 6.09
N LYS A 108 9.46 -19.24 6.05
CA LYS A 108 9.45 -17.93 6.72
C LYS A 108 8.29 -17.13 6.13
N LEU A 109 7.27 -16.83 6.95
CA LEU A 109 6.21 -15.87 6.65
C LEU A 109 6.80 -14.45 6.66
N LYS A 110 7.93 -14.23 5.98
CA LYS A 110 8.53 -12.92 5.84
C LYS A 110 7.79 -12.21 4.71
N ARG A 111 7.25 -11.03 5.03
CA ARG A 111 7.00 -10.00 4.01
C ARG A 111 8.26 -9.91 3.16
N LYS A 112 8.16 -10.20 1.86
CA LYS A 112 9.08 -9.61 0.88
C LYS A 112 8.73 -8.11 0.93
N ARG A 113 9.32 -7.41 1.90
CA ARG A 113 9.37 -5.96 1.89
C ARG A 113 10.06 -5.62 0.58
N SER A 114 9.29 -5.27 -0.45
CA SER A 114 9.73 -4.13 -1.24
C SER A 114 10.02 -3.05 -0.22
N GLU A 115 11.20 -2.44 -0.31
CA GLU A 115 11.73 -1.50 0.65
C GLU A 115 10.86 -0.24 0.75
N LEU A 116 9.70 -0.40 1.35
CA LEU A 116 8.89 0.67 1.88
C LEU A 116 9.60 1.01 3.17
N ARG A 117 10.65 1.84 3.03
CA ARG A 117 11.25 2.59 4.12
C ARG A 117 10.11 2.95 5.07
N ARG A 118 10.22 2.49 6.31
CA ARG A 118 9.43 3.01 7.43
C ARG A 118 9.81 4.49 7.51
N HIS A 119 9.16 5.34 6.72
CA HIS A 119 9.15 6.75 7.04
C HIS A 119 8.26 6.83 8.25
N SER A 120 8.88 7.22 9.36
CA SER A 120 8.23 7.33 10.63
C SER A 120 7.01 8.24 10.50
N SER A 121 5.97 7.97 11.27
CA SER A 121 4.82 8.89 11.41
C SER A 121 5.28 10.33 11.71
N THR A 122 6.43 10.48 12.39
CA THR A 122 7.10 11.76 12.65
C THR A 122 7.62 12.48 11.40
N ASP A 123 8.15 11.77 10.40
CA ASP A 123 8.65 12.40 9.16
C ASP A 123 7.50 12.99 8.34
N LYS A 124 6.37 12.27 8.27
CA LYS A 124 5.17 12.74 7.58
C LYS A 124 4.59 13.97 8.27
N PHE A 125 4.60 14.00 9.61
CA PHE A 125 4.11 15.14 10.39
C PHE A 125 4.94 16.41 10.13
N GLU A 126 6.27 16.31 10.20
CA GLU A 126 7.17 17.45 9.95
C GLU A 126 7.08 17.96 8.50
N LEU A 127 6.93 17.06 7.52
CA LEU A 127 6.71 17.42 6.11
C LEU A 127 5.43 18.22 5.92
N VAL A 128 4.32 17.74 6.48
CA VAL A 128 3.01 18.41 6.37
C VAL A 128 3.02 19.74 7.10
N LYS A 129 3.59 19.80 8.31
CA LYS A 129 3.73 21.05 9.08
C LYS A 129 4.55 22.09 8.33
N THR A 130 5.66 21.69 7.73
CA THR A 130 6.50 22.57 6.90
C THR A 130 5.72 23.10 5.69
N ALA A 131 4.96 22.24 5.01
CA ALA A 131 4.14 22.65 3.86
C ALA A 131 2.99 23.59 4.25
N LEU A 132 2.31 23.35 5.37
CA LEU A 132 1.25 24.23 5.87
C LEU A 132 1.79 25.62 6.24
N ASN A 133 2.95 25.68 6.91
CA ASN A 133 3.62 26.94 7.22
C ASN A 133 4.01 27.72 5.95
N LEU A 134 4.46 27.04 4.90
CA LEU A 134 4.82 27.67 3.62
C LEU A 134 3.62 28.20 2.85
N LEU A 135 2.46 27.55 3.00
CA LEU A 135 1.22 27.96 2.33
C LEU A 135 0.40 28.95 3.15
N GLU A 136 0.79 29.20 4.40
CA GLU A 136 0.01 29.96 5.39
C GLU A 136 -1.41 29.38 5.57
N TRP A 137 -1.53 28.05 5.44
CA TRP A 137 -2.81 27.35 5.57
C TRP A 137 -2.97 26.74 6.95
N ASN A 138 -4.14 26.92 7.55
CA ASN A 138 -4.46 26.29 8.82
C ASN A 138 -4.74 24.79 8.62
N GLN A 139 -4.32 23.96 9.59
CA GLN A 139 -4.58 22.52 9.55
C GLN A 139 -6.08 22.19 9.43
N HIS A 140 -6.95 23.03 9.98
CA HIS A 140 -8.40 22.86 9.93
C HIS A 140 -8.99 23.11 8.53
N GLU A 141 -8.34 23.91 7.70
CA GLU A 141 -8.82 24.29 6.37
C GLU A 141 -8.46 23.27 5.28
N VAL A 142 -7.45 22.44 5.51
CA VAL A 142 -6.96 21.47 4.52
C VAL A 142 -7.70 20.16 4.61
N HIS A 143 -8.30 19.67 3.53
CA HIS A 143 -9.19 18.51 3.54
C HIS A 143 -8.50 17.23 3.05
N ASP A 144 -7.74 17.31 1.95
CA ASP A 144 -7.01 16.17 1.39
C ASP A 144 -5.51 16.44 1.35
N ILE A 145 -4.73 15.50 1.87
CA ILE A 145 -3.26 15.56 1.94
C ILE A 145 -2.70 14.30 1.28
N LEU A 146 -2.19 14.44 0.06
CA LEU A 146 -1.47 13.38 -0.64
C LEU A 146 0.03 13.64 -0.56
N VAL A 147 0.80 12.65 -0.10
CA VAL A 147 2.25 12.74 0.03
C VAL A 147 2.91 11.66 -0.82
N GLY A 148 3.77 12.07 -1.75
CA GLY A 148 4.56 11.20 -2.62
C GLY A 148 6.06 11.49 -2.51
N SER A 149 6.88 10.56 -2.98
CA SER A 149 8.32 10.77 -3.17
C SER A 149 8.61 10.74 -4.66
N LEU A 150 9.32 11.76 -5.15
CA LEU A 150 9.65 11.96 -6.56
C LEU A 150 11.15 12.21 -6.73
N GLN A 151 11.65 12.03 -7.95
CA GLN A 151 12.99 12.46 -8.35
C GLN A 151 12.87 13.77 -9.13
N TYR A 152 13.52 14.81 -8.65
CA TYR A 152 13.52 16.15 -9.24
C TYR A 152 14.89 16.47 -9.82
N THR A 153 14.90 17.06 -11.02
CA THR A 153 16.10 17.65 -11.62
C THR A 153 15.74 19.03 -12.17
N GLN A 154 16.65 19.99 -12.01
CA GLN A 154 16.50 21.34 -12.55
C GLN A 154 17.72 21.61 -13.43
N PRO A 155 17.64 21.30 -14.74
CA PRO A 155 18.70 21.67 -15.67
C PRO A 155 18.77 23.20 -15.80
N GLN A 156 19.97 23.76 -15.90
CA GLN A 156 20.16 25.17 -16.26
C GLN A 156 19.76 25.38 -17.74
N ASP A 157 19.25 26.56 -18.09
CA ASP A 157 18.57 26.82 -19.38
C ASP A 157 19.38 26.44 -20.63
N HIS A 158 20.72 26.49 -20.55
CA HIS A 158 21.63 26.11 -21.63
C HIS A 158 21.70 24.60 -21.92
N PHE A 159 21.14 23.74 -21.07
CA PHE A 159 21.04 22.29 -21.32
C PHE A 159 19.85 21.91 -22.21
N TRP A 160 18.86 22.79 -22.38
CA TRP A 160 17.70 22.51 -23.24
C TRP A 160 17.99 22.75 -24.72
N THR A 161 18.89 23.69 -25.04
CA THR A 161 19.25 24.09 -26.41
C THR A 161 20.25 23.15 -27.07
N ALA A 162 21.15 22.53 -26.29
CA ALA A 162 22.00 21.45 -26.76
C ALA A 162 21.32 20.13 -26.39
N LYS A 163 20.99 19.25 -27.35
CA LYS A 163 20.42 17.90 -27.16
C LYS A 163 21.31 16.91 -26.34
N LYS A 164 21.93 17.37 -25.26
CA LYS A 164 22.86 16.68 -24.36
C LYS A 164 22.26 16.52 -22.97
N CYS A 165 21.04 15.98 -22.86
CA CYS A 165 20.44 15.57 -21.59
C CYS A 165 20.98 14.20 -21.09
N ARG A 166 22.28 13.91 -21.27
CA ARG A 166 22.84 12.58 -20.96
C ARG A 166 23.27 12.40 -19.50
N ASN A 167 23.43 13.48 -18.72
CA ASN A 167 23.96 13.46 -17.34
C ASN A 167 23.12 14.27 -16.34
N LEU A 168 21.79 14.15 -16.37
CA LEU A 168 20.92 14.84 -15.42
C LEU A 168 21.09 14.27 -14.00
N LYS A 169 21.43 15.12 -13.04
CA LYS A 169 21.49 14.76 -11.62
C LYS A 169 20.09 14.82 -11.03
N PHE A 170 19.59 13.69 -10.58
CA PHE A 170 18.28 13.59 -9.91
C PHE A 170 18.44 13.66 -8.40
N THR A 171 17.62 14.49 -7.77
CA THR A 171 17.55 14.66 -6.33
C THR A 171 16.21 14.15 -5.81
N PRO A 172 16.17 13.32 -4.76
CA PRO A 172 14.90 12.90 -4.16
C PRO A 172 14.21 14.09 -3.48
N VAL A 173 12.92 14.27 -3.77
CA VAL A 173 12.04 15.28 -3.18
C VAL A 173 10.72 14.66 -2.74
N HIS A 174 10.09 15.25 -1.73
CA HIS A 174 8.75 14.90 -1.28
C HIS A 174 7.75 15.85 -1.95
N ALA A 175 6.73 15.28 -2.61
CA ALA A 175 5.64 16.06 -3.20
C ALA A 175 4.42 15.96 -2.29
N LEU A 176 3.89 17.10 -1.88
CA LEU A 176 2.68 17.22 -1.06
C LEU A 176 1.62 17.95 -1.88
N LEU A 177 0.50 17.28 -2.16
CA LEU A 177 -0.70 17.91 -2.70
C LEU A 177 -1.67 18.15 -1.55
N LEU A 178 -2.02 19.41 -1.33
CA LEU A 178 -2.89 19.88 -0.26
C LEU A 178 -4.12 20.53 -0.90
N THR A 179 -5.32 20.22 -0.43
CA THR A 179 -6.56 20.82 -0.93
C THR A 179 -7.30 21.57 0.17
N ARG A 180 -7.91 22.71 -0.16
CA ARG A 180 -8.79 23.52 0.69
C ARG A 180 -10.17 23.61 0.03
N GLY A 181 -11.23 23.31 0.77
CA GLY A 181 -12.61 23.30 0.27
C GLY A 181 -13.61 23.45 1.42
N GLU A 182 -14.88 23.72 1.12
CA GLU A 182 -15.93 23.68 2.14
C GLU A 182 -16.37 22.21 2.36
N PRO A 183 -16.45 21.75 3.61
CA PRO A 183 -17.01 20.44 3.91
C PRO A 183 -18.52 20.51 3.65
N GLN A 184 -18.99 19.78 2.64
CA GLN A 184 -20.42 19.56 2.48
C GLN A 184 -20.88 18.75 3.71
N GLN A 185 -21.82 19.29 4.49
CA GLN A 185 -22.45 18.57 5.59
C GLN A 185 -22.97 17.24 5.05
N GLU A 186 -22.52 16.14 5.66
CA GLU A 186 -23.00 14.78 5.43
C GLU A 186 -24.52 14.75 5.65
N SER A 187 -25.27 14.92 4.57
CA SER A 187 -26.70 14.65 4.55
C SER A 187 -26.93 13.42 3.67
N THR A 188 -27.24 12.34 4.38
CA THR A 188 -27.96 11.16 3.88
C THR A 188 -27.14 10.17 3.04
N ILE A 189 -26.57 9.19 3.76
CA ILE A 189 -26.51 7.76 3.42
C ILE A 189 -26.85 7.43 1.95
N THR A 190 -25.82 7.22 1.14
CA THR A 190 -25.85 6.12 0.17
C THR A 190 -24.67 5.21 0.43
N LYS A 191 -24.96 4.06 1.05
CA LYS A 191 -24.08 2.90 1.27
C LYS A 191 -23.61 2.27 -0.06
N LYS A 192 -23.00 3.02 -0.98
CA LYS A 192 -22.59 2.42 -2.26
C LYS A 192 -21.27 2.84 -2.89
N LEU A 193 -20.45 3.72 -2.30
CA LEU A 193 -19.11 3.97 -2.85
C LEU A 193 -18.05 4.09 -1.73
N LEU A 194 -17.07 3.18 -1.77
CA LEU A 194 -15.90 3.07 -0.88
C LEU A 194 -14.81 4.12 -1.15
N PHE A 195 -15.10 5.11 -1.99
CA PHE A 195 -14.20 6.20 -2.32
C PHE A 195 -15.01 7.50 -2.22
N THR A 196 -14.52 8.42 -1.40
CA THR A 196 -15.11 9.74 -1.15
C THR A 196 -15.36 10.44 -2.49
N GLN A 197 -16.62 10.48 -2.92
CA GLN A 197 -17.07 11.36 -3.99
C GLN A 197 -17.40 12.72 -3.38
N GLN A 198 -16.82 13.78 -3.96
CA GLN A 198 -17.23 15.19 -3.85
C GLN A 198 -16.85 15.93 -2.56
N THR A 199 -15.57 16.29 -2.43
CA THR A 199 -15.18 17.56 -1.79
C THR A 199 -15.11 18.63 -2.90
N MET A 200 -15.89 19.72 -2.79
CA MET A 200 -15.68 20.89 -3.66
C MET A 200 -14.36 21.56 -3.26
N VAL A 201 -13.27 21.16 -3.90
CA VAL A 201 -11.95 21.76 -3.72
C VAL A 201 -11.96 23.17 -4.31
N ARG A 202 -11.87 24.19 -3.45
CA ARG A 202 -11.76 25.60 -3.87
C ARG A 202 -10.33 25.95 -4.29
N GLN A 203 -9.35 25.41 -3.59
CA GLN A 203 -7.94 25.68 -3.84
C GLN A 203 -7.11 24.41 -3.63
N ALA A 204 -6.10 24.22 -4.46
CA ALA A 204 -5.12 23.16 -4.30
C ALA A 204 -3.71 23.72 -4.38
N ALA A 205 -2.78 23.17 -3.62
CA ALA A 205 -1.38 23.55 -3.63
C ALA A 205 -0.49 22.31 -3.73
N LEU A 206 0.47 22.34 -4.65
CA LEU A 206 1.52 21.33 -4.77
C LEU A 206 2.83 21.91 -4.21
N VAL A 207 3.35 21.29 -3.15
CA VAL A 207 4.58 21.68 -2.47
C VAL A 207 5.62 20.57 -2.67
N LEU A 208 6.74 20.92 -3.29
CA LEU A 208 7.91 20.06 -3.40
C LEU A 208 8.92 20.42 -2.30
N LEU A 209 9.20 19.47 -1.41
CA LEU A 209 10.13 19.63 -0.29
C LEU A 209 11.36 18.74 -0.48
N ARG A 210 12.56 19.29 -0.31
CA ARG A 210 13.81 18.54 -0.25
C ARG A 210 14.23 18.36 1.21
N GLY A 211 14.45 17.12 1.64
CA GLY A 211 14.96 16.81 2.97
C GLY A 211 16.49 16.77 3.01
N LYS A 212 17.12 17.46 3.97
CA LYS A 212 18.54 17.30 4.31
C LYS A 212 18.68 17.35 5.84
N GLY A 213 19.02 16.21 6.46
CA GLY A 213 19.33 16.13 7.89
C GLY A 213 18.17 16.51 8.84
N GLY A 214 16.93 16.09 8.53
CA GLY A 214 15.76 16.38 9.37
C GLY A 214 15.15 17.77 9.19
N ARG A 215 15.70 18.61 8.30
CA ARG A 215 15.09 19.87 7.87
C ARG A 215 14.61 19.76 6.42
N TYR A 216 13.45 20.31 6.15
CA TYR A 216 12.83 20.33 4.83
C TYR A 216 12.85 21.74 4.24
N GLN A 217 13.29 21.86 2.98
CA GLN A 217 13.32 23.13 2.26
C GLN A 217 12.43 23.05 1.02
N ALA A 218 11.66 24.11 0.76
CA ALA A 218 10.84 24.22 -0.44
C ALA A 218 11.73 24.30 -1.70
N VAL A 219 11.49 23.39 -2.63
CA VAL A 219 12.06 23.41 -3.98
C VAL A 219 11.12 24.15 -4.93
N ARG A 220 9.81 23.89 -4.81
CA ARG A 220 8.79 24.53 -5.62
C ARG A 220 7.47 24.54 -4.86
N VAL A 221 6.74 25.64 -4.95
CA VAL A 221 5.36 25.76 -4.50
C VAL A 221 4.53 26.19 -5.70
N SER A 222 3.40 25.55 -5.93
CA SER A 222 2.49 25.88 -7.02
C SER A 222 1.06 25.90 -6.50
N PHE A 223 0.42 27.06 -6.65
CA PHE A 223 -0.97 27.27 -6.28
C PHE A 223 -1.88 27.08 -7.48
N PHE A 224 -2.97 26.36 -7.26
CA PHE A 224 -4.03 26.15 -8.23
C PHE A 224 -5.33 26.65 -7.62
N ASN A 225 -5.91 27.71 -8.22
CA ASN A 225 -7.29 28.09 -7.93
C ASN A 225 -8.19 27.11 -8.70
N CYS A 226 -8.77 26.16 -7.99
CA CYS A 226 -9.63 25.13 -8.56
C CYS A 226 -11.06 25.68 -8.66
N PHE A 227 -11.35 26.48 -9.68
CA PHE A 227 -12.73 26.72 -10.08
C PHE A 227 -13.18 25.55 -10.95
N LEU A 228 -13.80 24.54 -10.35
CA LEU A 228 -14.45 23.45 -11.07
C LEU A 228 -15.97 23.54 -10.86
N SER A 229 -16.62 24.34 -11.69
CA SER A 229 -17.95 23.96 -12.16
C SER A 229 -17.79 22.74 -13.08
N PHE A 230 -18.56 21.69 -12.84
CA PHE A 230 -18.58 20.50 -13.70
C PHE A 230 -18.87 20.88 -15.17
N PRO A 231 -18.38 20.13 -16.18
CA PRO A 231 -17.78 18.80 -16.12
C PRO A 231 -16.40 18.73 -16.81
N PHE A 232 -15.30 18.74 -16.07
CA PHE A 232 -14.00 18.27 -16.58
C PHE A 232 -13.32 17.42 -15.51
N CYS A 233 -13.88 16.23 -15.33
CA CYS A 233 -13.16 15.11 -14.76
C CYS A 233 -12.39 14.44 -15.92
N LEU A 234 -11.15 14.00 -15.63
CA LEU A 234 -10.11 13.53 -16.55
C LEU A 234 -9.31 14.64 -17.26
N PHE A 235 -8.14 14.99 -16.70
CA PHE A 235 -6.87 15.01 -17.45
C PHE A 235 -5.69 15.28 -16.49
N ILE A 236 -5.28 14.29 -15.70
CA ILE A 236 -3.87 14.20 -15.23
C ILE A 236 -3.39 12.79 -15.51
N GLN A 237 -3.37 12.43 -16.79
CA GLN A 237 -2.49 11.38 -17.27
C GLN A 237 -2.08 11.75 -18.68
N LYS A 238 -0.76 11.84 -18.88
CA LYS A 238 -0.04 12.30 -20.08
C LYS A 238 0.02 13.82 -20.26
N GLN A 239 1.17 14.38 -19.91
CA GLN A 239 2.10 14.84 -20.95
C GLN A 239 3.50 15.01 -20.35
N CYS A 240 4.47 14.49 -21.11
CA CYS A 240 5.93 14.71 -21.16
C CYS A 240 6.67 15.24 -19.92
#